data_AF-A0A176XCN7-F1
#
_entry.id   AF-A0A176XCN7-F1
#
_cell.length_a   1.000
_cell.length_b   1.000
_cell.length_c   1.000
_cell.angle_alpha   90.00
_cell.angle_beta   90.00
_cell.angle_gamma   90.00
#
_symmetry.space_group_name_H-M   'P 1'
#
loop_
_entity.id
_entity.type
_entity.pdbx_description
1 polymer ?
#
loop_
_entity_poly.entity_id
_entity_poly.type
_entity_poly.pdbx_seq_one_letter_code
_entity_poly.pdbx_strand_id
1 'polypeptide(L)' 'MGMITIEKYVEGRCVEKMSLPVAPLRFLANLLPRKAKFELLALGLDVDTILAASRTSPAECWVDVEENTVPKRVRVVRHA' A
#
# COMPACT_ATOMS: atom_id res chain seq x y z
N MET A 1 12.12 -5.35 12.70
CA MET A 1 10.77 -5.81 12.30
C MET A 1 10.24 -4.81 11.29
N GLY A 2 9.86 -5.24 10.08
CA GLY A 2 9.49 -4.30 9.01
C GLY A 2 8.08 -3.75 9.18
N MET A 3 7.90 -2.47 8.86
CA MET A 3 6.60 -1.79 8.90
C MET A 3 6.24 -1.29 7.50
N ILE A 4 4.97 -1.38 7.14
CA ILE A 4 4.38 -0.69 6.00
C ILE A 4 3.62 0.51 6.54
N THR A 5 3.88 1.67 5.95
CA THR A 5 3.15 2.90 6.24
C THR A 5 2.17 3.15 5.09
N ILE A 6 0.93 3.45 5.45
CA ILE A 6 -0.14 3.86 4.54
C ILE A 6 -0.47 5.30 4.89
N GLU A 7 -0.35 6.19 3.92
CA GLU A 7 -0.62 7.63 4.04
C GLU A 7 -1.74 8.01 3.08
N LYS A 8 -2.74 8.75 3.55
CA LYS A 8 -3.85 9.26 2.73
C LYS A 8 -3.69 10.77 2.56
N TYR A 9 -3.75 11.21 1.31
CA TYR A 9 -3.62 12.61 0.93
C TYR A 9 -4.92 13.13 0.32
N VAL A 10 -5.34 14.32 0.76
CA VAL A 10 -6.42 15.12 0.16
C VAL A 10 -5.81 16.47 -0.19
N GLU A 11 -5.93 16.89 -1.46
CA GLU A 11 -5.38 18.17 -1.94
C GLU A 11 -3.88 18.36 -1.58
N GLY A 12 -3.11 17.26 -1.66
CA GLY A 12 -1.68 17.25 -1.32
C GLY A 12 -1.33 17.25 0.16
N ARG A 13 -2.33 17.29 1.07
CA ARG A 13 -2.12 17.22 2.52
C ARG A 13 -2.35 15.82 3.06
N CYS A 14 -1.41 15.31 3.86
CA CYS A 14 -1.58 14.04 4.55
C CYS A 14 -2.63 14.20 5.66
N VAL A 15 -3.80 13.57 5.48
CA VAL A 15 -4.91 13.63 6.44
C VAL A 15 -4.98 12.42 7.36
N GLU A 16 -4.43 11.29 6.91
CA GLU A 16 -4.44 10.05 7.68
C GLU A 16 -3.14 9.29 7.45
N LYS A 17 -2.64 8.66 8.51
CA LYS A 17 -1.43 7.85 8.48
C LYS A 17 -1.57 6.68 9.42
N MET A 18 -1.27 5.49 8.93
CA MET A 18 -1.21 4.28 9.73
C MET A 18 0.01 3.46 9.39
N SER A 19 0.50 2.70 10.36
CA SER A 19 1.60 1.76 10.17
C SER A 19 1.20 0.37 10.61
N LEU A 20 1.51 -0.61 9.76
CA LEU A 20 1.14 -2.01 9.95
C LEU A 20 2.40 -2.88 9.89
N PRO A 21 2.51 -3.90 10.76
CA PRO A 21 3.60 -4.86 10.69
C PRO A 21 3.52 -5.67 9.39
N VAL A 22 4.68 -5.86 8.75
CA VAL A 22 4.77 -6.60 7.47
C VAL A 22 4.34 -8.06 7.61
N ALA A 23 4.61 -8.71 8.74
CA ALA A 23 4.38 -10.14 8.89
C ALA A 23 2.88 -10.51 8.82
N PRO A 24 1.95 -9.85 9.55
CA PRO A 24 0.52 -10.05 9.36
C PRO A 24 0.02 -9.73 7.96
N LEU A 25 0.53 -8.65 7.34
CA LEU A 25 0.17 -8.30 5.96
C LEU A 25 0.60 -9.37 4.95
N ARG A 26 1.78 -9.96 5.13
CA ARG A 26 2.26 -11.06 4.29
C ARG A 26 1.40 -12.31 4.44
N PHE A 27 0.97 -12.63 5.67
CA PHE A 27 0.05 -13.73 5.91
C PHE A 27 -1.27 -13.52 5.14
N LEU A 28 -1.89 -12.34 5.30
CA LEU A 28 -3.14 -12.00 4.60
C LEU A 28 -2.98 -11.97 3.07
N ALA A 29 -1.87 -11.43 2.56
CA ALA A 29 -1.62 -11.35 1.13
C ALA A 29 -1.48 -12.73 0.47
N ASN A 30 -1.01 -13.74 1.20
CA ASN A 30 -0.95 -15.12 0.71
C ASN A 30 -2.33 -15.79 0.63
N LEU A 31 -3.34 -15.24 1.31
CA LEU A 31 -4.73 -15.73 1.25
C LEU A 31 -5.54 -15.03 0.14
N LEU A 32 -5.01 -13.96 -0.46
CA LEU A 32 -5.71 -13.24 -1.53
C LEU A 32 -5.81 -14.09 -2.80
N PRO A 33 -7.01 -14.22 -3.40
CA PRO A 33 -7.16 -14.83 -4.71
C PRO A 33 -6.32 -14.10 -5.75
N ARG A 34 -5.80 -14.83 -6.74
CA ARG A 34 -5.00 -14.25 -7.83
C ARG A 34 -5.71 -13.10 -8.55
N LYS A 35 -7.04 -13.20 -8.71
CA LYS A 35 -7.87 -12.13 -9.31
C LYS A 35 -7.80 -10.84 -8.49
N ALA A 36 -7.92 -10.92 -7.16
CA ALA A 36 -7.81 -9.76 -6.28
C ALA A 36 -6.42 -9.13 -6.37
N LYS A 37 -5.35 -9.93 -6.38
CA LYS A 37 -3.99 -9.41 -6.59
C LYS A 37 -3.83 -8.67 -7.92
N PHE A 38 -4.43 -9.19 -8.98
CA PHE A 38 -4.40 -8.56 -10.30
C PHE A 38 -5.20 -7.24 -10.33
N GLU A 39 -6.38 -7.20 -9.70
CA GLU A 39 -7.19 -5.99 -9.57
C GLU A 39 -6.45 -4.91 -8.78
N LEU A 40 -5.80 -5.28 -7.67
CA LEU A 40 -4.98 -4.35 -6.90
C LEU A 40 -3.81 -3.80 -7.72
N LEU A 41 -3.12 -4.65 -8.49
CA LEU A 41 -2.06 -4.22 -9.39
C LEU A 41 -2.58 -3.27 -10.48
N ALA A 42 -3.76 -3.53 -11.05
CA ALA A 42 -4.39 -2.65 -12.04
C ALA A 42 -4.74 -1.27 -11.46
N LEU A 43 -4.98 -1.18 -10.15
CA LEU A 43 -5.16 0.06 -9.41
C LEU A 43 -3.82 0.72 -8.98
N GLY A 44 -2.68 0.15 -9.35
CA GLY A 44 -1.35 0.67 -8.99
C GLY A 44 -0.78 0.14 -7.67
N LEU A 45 -1.44 -0.83 -7.02
CA LEU A 45 -0.98 -1.46 -5.78
C LEU A 45 -0.34 -2.82 -6.04
N ASP A 46 0.98 -2.85 -6.24
CA ASP A 46 1.76 -4.08 -6.31
C ASP A 46 2.08 -4.61 -4.89
N VAL A 47 1.14 -5.39 -4.35
CA VAL A 47 1.20 -5.96 -3.00
C VAL A 47 2.45 -6.85 -2.82
N ASP A 48 2.78 -7.66 -3.81
CA ASP A 48 3.88 -8.63 -3.70
C ASP A 48 5.23 -7.89 -3.71
N THR A 49 5.39 -6.87 -4.57
CA THR A 49 6.58 -6.01 -4.59
C THR A 49 6.77 -5.24 -3.27
N ILE A 50 5.72 -4.62 -2.73
CA ILE A 50 5.80 -3.92 -1.43
C ILE A 50 6.16 -4.88 -0.29
N LEU A 51 5.57 -6.07 -0.25
CA LEU A 51 5.85 -7.08 0.77
C LEU A 51 7.19 -7.80 0.59
N ALA A 52 7.83 -7.67 -0.58
CA ALA A 52 9.18 -8.16 -0.84
C ALA A 52 10.27 -7.11 -0.55
N ALA A 53 9.93 -5.81 -0.57
CA ALA A 53 10.87 -4.71 -0.40
C ALA A 53 11.72 -4.79 0.88
N SER A 54 12.90 -4.18 0.87
CA SER A 54 13.85 -4.24 1.97
C SER A 54 14.62 -2.93 2.13
N ARG A 55 15.52 -2.85 3.11
CA ARG A 55 16.35 -1.66 3.31
C ARG A 55 17.12 -1.23 2.06
N THR A 56 17.61 -2.20 1.31
CA THR A 56 18.45 -1.99 0.13
C THR A 56 17.65 -1.90 -1.16
N SER A 57 16.35 -2.16 -1.11
CA SER A 57 15.43 -2.08 -2.24
C SER A 57 14.05 -1.64 -1.72
N PRO A 58 13.89 -0.34 -1.41
CA PRO A 58 12.61 0.19 -0.94
C PRO A 58 11.58 0.13 -2.07
N ALA A 59 10.30 -0.02 -1.69
CA ALA A 59 9.19 0.06 -2.63
C ALA A 59 8.12 1.02 -2.11
N GLU A 60 7.50 1.70 -3.06
CA GLU A 60 6.45 2.68 -2.86
C GLU A 60 5.42 2.54 -3.98
N CYS A 61 4.15 2.59 -3.62
CA CYS A 61 3.04 2.63 -4.56
C CYS A 61 2.13 3.81 -4.23
N TRP A 62 1.54 4.38 -5.29
CA TRP A 62 0.50 5.39 -5.19
C TRP A 62 -0.77 4.84 -5.84
N VAL A 63 -1.88 4.99 -5.13
CA VAL A 63 -3.21 4.60 -5.58
C VAL A 63 -4.09 5.83 -5.55
N ASP A 64 -4.72 6.14 -6.67
CA ASP A 64 -5.74 7.19 -6.74
C ASP A 64 -7.10 6.57 -6.41
N VAL A 65 -7.83 7.18 -5.47
CA VAL A 65 -9.13 6.72 -4.99
C VAL A 65 -10.10 7.88 -4.91
N GLU A 66 -11.36 7.62 -5.25
CA GLU A 66 -12.44 8.58 -5.07
C GLU A 66 -13.32 8.13 -3.91
N GLU A 67 -13.56 9.00 -2.95
CA GLU A 67 -14.45 8.71 -1.81
C GLU A 67 -15.33 9.93 -1.57
N ASN A 68 -16.65 9.74 -1.73
CA ASN A 68 -17.65 10.80 -1.70
C ASN A 68 -17.35 11.95 -2.67
N THR A 69 -16.98 11.63 -3.92
CA THR A 69 -16.60 12.59 -4.98
C THR A 69 -15.34 13.42 -4.70
N VAL A 70 -14.64 13.14 -3.59
CA VAL A 70 -13.38 13.81 -3.25
C VAL A 70 -12.21 12.93 -3.74
N PRO A 71 -11.39 13.41 -4.67
CA PRO A 71 -10.20 12.69 -5.11
C PRO A 71 -9.18 12.64 -3.98
N LYS A 72 -8.65 11.44 -3.74
CA LYS A 72 -7.68 11.11 -2.71
C LYS A 72 -6.53 10.35 -3.33
N ARG A 73 -5.34 10.51 -2.75
CA ARG A 73 -4.18 9.68 -3.10
C ARG A 73 -3.74 8.90 -1.89
N VAL A 74 -3.59 7.60 -2.03
CA VAL A 74 -3.07 6.72 -0.98
C VAL A 74 -1.66 6.31 -1.36
N ARG A 75 -0.71 6.59 -0.49
CA ARG A 75 0.67 6.16 -0.61
C ARG A 75 0.89 4.95 0.30
N VAL A 76 1.43 3.88 -0.25
CA VAL A 76 1.85 2.70 0.51
C VAL A 76 3.35 2.58 0.36
N VAL A 77 4.07 2.63 1.47
CA VAL A 77 5.54 2.57 1.48
C VAL A 77 6.01 1.57 2.52
N ARG A 78 7.01 0.78 2.16
CA ARG A 78 7.70 -0.06 3.14
C ARG A 78 8.97 0.63 3.60
N HIS A 79 9.05 0.89 4.90
CA HIS A 79 10.28 1.39 5.50
C HIS A 79 11.22 0.22 5.82
N ALA A 80 12.47 0.44 5.48
CA ALA A 80 13.66 -0.35 5.77
C ALA A 80 13.75 -0.83 7.24
#